data_AF-A0A351DRG9-F1
#
_entry.id   AF-A0A351DRG9-F1
#
_cell.length_a   1.000
_cell.length_b   1.000
_cell.length_c   1.000
_cell.angle_alpha   90.00
_cell.angle_beta   90.00
_cell.angle_gamma   90.00
#
_symmetry.space_group_name_H-M   'P 1'
#
loop_
_entity.id
_entity.type
_entity.pdbx_description
1 polymer ?
#
loop_
_entity_poly.entity_id
_entity_poly.type
_entity_poly.pdbx_seq_one_letter_code
_entity_poly.pdbx_strand_id
1 'polypeptide(L)' 'AQGLGLVVNAGHGLTKFNVGPIAAIDGMNELNIGHSLVARALMVGLPQAVSEFRVIMDRACL' A
#
# COMPACT_ATOMS: atom_id res chain seq x y z
N ALA A 1 15.21 12.65 -0.21
CA ALA A 1 14.45 12.59 1.05
C ALA A 1 15.17 11.71 2.08
N GLN A 2 15.37 10.42 1.80
CA GLN A 2 16.10 9.51 2.70
C GLN A 2 17.54 9.95 3.01
N GLY A 3 18.29 10.45 2.01
CA GLY A 3 19.63 11.01 2.22
C GLY A 3 19.67 12.27 3.12
N LEU A 4 18.51 12.81 3.49
CA LEU A 4 18.35 13.91 4.44
C LEU A 4 17.81 13.42 5.81
N GLY A 5 17.73 12.10 6.03
CA GLY A 5 17.20 11.50 7.25
C GLY A 5 15.66 11.49 7.36
N LEU A 6 14.94 11.77 6.28
CA LEU A 6 13.47 11.79 6.28
C LEU A 6 12.89 10.39 6.03
N VAL A 7 11.88 10.04 6.82
CA VAL A 7 11.00 8.90 6.57
C VAL A 7 10.11 9.21 5.35
N VAL A 8 10.05 8.27 4.40
CA VAL A 8 9.29 8.45 3.16
C VAL A 8 8.05 7.57 3.19
N ASN A 9 6.88 8.20 3.16
CA ASN A 9 5.58 7.55 3.06
C ASN A 9 4.89 7.96 1.75
N ALA A 10 3.96 7.13 1.25
CA ALA A 10 3.10 7.42 0.11
C ALA A 10 1.67 6.91 0.34
N GLY A 11 0.74 7.08 -0.60
CA GLY A 11 -0.61 6.52 -0.39
C GLY A 11 -1.76 7.03 -1.26
N HIS A 12 -1.72 8.29 -1.68
CA HIS A 12 -2.84 8.89 -2.42
C HIS A 12 -3.05 8.21 -3.78
N GLY A 13 -4.29 7.76 -4.05
CA GLY A 13 -4.67 7.14 -5.33
C GLY A 13 -4.19 5.70 -5.51
N LEU A 14 -3.60 5.06 -4.49
CA LEU A 14 -3.21 3.66 -4.59
C LEU A 14 -4.43 2.74 -4.61
N THR A 15 -4.33 1.68 -5.39
CA THR A 15 -5.33 0.63 -5.61
C THR A 15 -4.63 -0.72 -5.54
N LYS A 16 -5.39 -1.81 -5.47
CA LYS A 16 -4.82 -3.16 -5.48
C LYS A 16 -4.03 -3.49 -6.75
N PHE A 17 -4.18 -2.71 -7.82
CA PHE A 17 -3.55 -2.97 -9.12
C PHE A 17 -2.24 -2.20 -9.32
N ASN A 18 -2.00 -1.12 -8.56
CA ASN A 18 -0.81 -0.27 -8.72
C ASN A 18 0.03 -0.14 -7.43
N VAL A 19 -0.44 -0.66 -6.30
CA VAL A 19 0.30 -0.57 -5.02
C VAL A 19 1.62 -1.35 -5.04
N GLY A 20 1.70 -2.46 -5.77
CA GLY A 20 2.90 -3.33 -5.81
C GLY A 20 4.18 -2.58 -6.21
N PRO A 21 4.25 -1.94 -7.40
CA PRO A 21 5.42 -1.18 -7.81
C PRO A 21 5.82 -0.06 -6.84
N ILE A 22 4.88 0.53 -6.10
CA ILE A 22 5.16 1.59 -5.13
C ILE A 22 5.71 1.00 -3.83
N ALA A 23 5.21 -0.16 -3.40
CA ALA A 23 5.74 -0.88 -2.25
C ALA A 23 7.19 -1.36 -2.46
N ALA A 24 7.56 -1.69 -3.70
CA ALA A 24 8.90 -2.13 -4.07
C ALA A 24 9.96 -1.01 -4.10
N ILE A 25 9.57 0.26 -3.88
CA ILE A 25 10.52 1.38 -3.86
C ILE A 25 11.40 1.28 -2.61
N ASP A 26 12.71 1.28 -2.80
CA ASP A 26 13.66 1.17 -1.70
C ASP A 26 13.49 2.30 -0.66
N GLY A 27 13.51 1.90 0.61
CA GLY A 27 13.26 2.73 1.78
C GLY A 27 11.87 3.38 1.85
N MET A 28 10.86 2.85 1.17
CA MET A 28 9.46 3.16 1.42
C MET A 28 9.06 2.65 2.82
N ASN A 29 8.61 3.56 3.69
CA ASN A 29 8.29 3.21 5.07
C ASN A 29 6.82 2.82 5.24
N GLU A 30 5.89 3.58 4.66
CA GLU A 30 4.45 3.34 4.83
C GLU A 30 3.63 3.73 3.60
N LEU A 31 2.61 2.92 3.30
CA LEU A 31 1.59 3.21 2.28
C LEU A 31 0.21 3.41 2.92
N ASN A 32 -0.26 4.66 2.96
CA ASN A 32 -1.56 5.03 3.52
C ASN A 32 -2.67 4.96 2.47
N ILE A 33 -3.49 3.90 2.52
CA ILE A 33 -4.50 3.60 1.50
C ILE A 33 -5.90 3.73 2.09
N GLY A 34 -6.69 4.66 1.54
CA GLY A 34 -8.07 4.95 1.99
C GLY A 34 -9.13 4.45 1.01
N HIS A 35 -9.51 5.31 0.06
CA HIS A 35 -10.70 5.13 -0.78
C HIS A 35 -10.81 3.75 -1.46
N SER A 36 -9.72 3.27 -2.08
CA SER A 36 -9.73 1.98 -2.80
C SER A 36 -9.89 0.78 -1.86
N LEU A 37 -9.34 0.86 -0.64
CA LEU A 37 -9.47 -0.17 0.38
C LEU A 37 -10.91 -0.23 0.92
N VAL A 38 -11.51 0.93 1.20
CA VAL A 38 -12.91 1.01 1.64
C VAL A 38 -13.85 0.53 0.52
N ALA A 39 -13.63 0.95 -0.72
CA ALA A 39 -14.43 0.48 -1.87
C ALA A 39 -14.35 -1.05 -2.03
N ARG A 40 -13.17 -1.65 -1.82
CA ARG A 40 -13.00 -3.10 -1.81
C ARG A 40 -13.72 -3.75 -0.62
N ALA A 41 -13.64 -3.14 0.56
CA ALA A 41 -14.29 -3.65 1.77
C ALA A 41 -15.81 -3.73 1.66
N LEU A 42 -16.45 -2.85 0.88
CA LEU A 42 -17.89 -2.96 0.60
C LEU A 42 -18.27 -4.24 -0.17
N MET A 43 -17.32 -4.84 -0.89
CA MET A 43 -17.55 -6.04 -1.70
C MET A 43 -17.18 -7.34 -0.96
N VAL A 44 -16.15 -7.30 -0.10
CA VAL A 44 -15.56 -8.51 0.51
C VAL A 44 -15.41 -8.44 2.04
N GLY A 45 -15.81 -7.34 2.66
CA GLY A 45 -15.54 -7.06 4.07
C GLY A 45 -14.15 -6.46 4.31
N LEU A 46 -14.04 -5.66 5.37
CA LEU A 46 -12.81 -4.95 5.71
C LEU A 46 -11.61 -5.89 6.01
N PRO A 47 -11.76 -7.00 6.76
CA PRO A 47 -10.63 -7.89 7.05
C PRO A 47 -10.01 -8.48 5.77
N GLN A 48 -10.84 -8.94 4.83
CA GLN A 48 -10.35 -9.48 3.57
C GLN A 48 -9.71 -8.40 2.70
N ALA A 49 -10.31 -7.20 2.61
CA ALA A 49 -9.75 -6.10 1.85
C ALA A 49 -8.35 -5.70 2.35
N VAL A 50 -8.17 -5.57 3.67
CA VAL A 50 -6.86 -5.26 4.27
C VAL A 50 -5.85 -6.38 3.96
N SER A 51 -6.23 -7.65 4.13
CA SER A 51 -5.36 -8.79 3.86
C SER A 51 -4.88 -8.83 2.41
N GLU A 52 -5.77 -8.58 1.44
CA GLU A 52 -5.42 -8.56 0.02
C GLU A 52 -4.36 -7.49 -0.31
N PHE A 53 -4.53 -6.27 0.20
CA PHE A 53 -3.55 -5.19 -0.02
C PHE A 53 -2.21 -5.51 0.64
N ARG A 54 -2.22 -6.05 1.87
CA ARG A 54 -0.99 -6.46 2.57
C ARG A 54 -0.22 -7.52 1.80
N VAL A 55 -0.89 -8.56 1.31
CA VAL A 55 -0.26 -9.63 0.53
C VAL A 55 0.42 -9.08 -0.73
N ILE A 56 -0.20 -8.11 -1.42
CA ILE A 56 0.40 -7.49 -2.61
C ILE A 56 1.66 -6.70 -2.23
N MET A 57 1.60 -5.92 -1.15
CA MET A 57 2.75 -5.14 -0.67
C MET A 57 3.89 -6.05 -0.23
N ASP A 58 3.61 -7.07 0.58
CA ASP A 58 4.62 -7.97 1.12
C ASP A 58 5.30 -8.78 -0.01
N ARG A 59 4.55 -9.16 -1.06
CA ARG A 59 5.11 -9.83 -2.25
C ARG A 59 5.95 -8.93 -3.14
N ALA A 60 5.71 -7.62 -3.11
CA ALA A 60 6.47 -6.66 -3.91
C ALA A 60 7.82 -6.29 -3.27
N CYS A 61 7.96 -6.51 -1.97
CA CYS A 61 9.19 -6.26 -1.21
C CYS A 61 10.11 -7.49 -1.07
N LEU A 62 9.76 -8.62 -1.72
CA LEU A 62 10.63 -9.81 -1.86
C LEU A 62 11.55 -9.65 -3.05
#